data_AF-A9MB23-F1
#
_entry.id   AF-A9MB23-F1
#
_cell.length_a   1.000
_cell.length_b   1.000
_cell.length_c   1.000
_cell.angle_alpha   90.00
_cell.angle_beta   90.00
_cell.angle_gamma   90.00
#
_symmetry.space_group_name_H-M   'P 1'
#
loop_
_entity.id
_entity.type
_entity.pdbx_description
1 polymer ?
#
loop_
_entity_poly.entity_id
_entity_poly.type
_entity_poly.pdbx_seq_one_letter_code
_entity_poly.pdbx_strand_id
1 'polypeptide(L)' 'MQQTELPGVKPQKPIVTAPPPAPEPDQASRGSGKHFRVGNTDVSISGDVIIDVGAGQNHRSDH' A
#
# COMPACT_ATOMS: atom_id res chain seq x y z
N MET A 1 -3.58 25.31 -5.32
CA MET A 1 -3.77 26.03 -6.59
C MET A 1 -5.20 25.76 -7.07
N GLN A 2 -6.15 26.63 -6.73
CA GLN A 2 -7.52 26.52 -7.23
C GLN A 2 -7.48 27.07 -8.66
N GLN A 3 -7.79 26.24 -9.65
CA GLN A 3 -7.78 26.65 -11.05
C GLN A 3 -8.91 27.68 -11.22
N THR A 4 -8.57 28.97 -11.34
CA THR A 4 -9.54 30.03 -11.57
C THR A 4 -10.22 29.77 -12.91
N GLU A 5 -11.51 29.43 -12.88
CA GLU A 5 -12.28 29.12 -14.09
C GLU A 5 -12.43 30.41 -14.92
N LEU A 6 -11.93 30.38 -16.16
CA LEU A 6 -12.05 31.50 -17.08
C LEU A 6 -13.53 31.67 -17.49
N PRO A 7 -14.11 32.88 -17.44
CA PRO A 7 -15.50 33.10 -17.82
C PRO A 7 -15.78 32.58 -19.24
N GLY A 8 -16.73 31.64 -19.35
CA GLY A 8 -17.11 31.02 -20.62
C GLY A 8 -16.45 29.67 -20.94
N VAL A 9 -15.48 29.21 -20.14
CA VAL A 9 -14.84 27.89 -20.32
C VAL A 9 -15.56 26.85 -19.47
N LYS A 10 -16.13 25.83 -20.12
CA LYS A 10 -16.71 24.70 -19.40
C LYS A 10 -15.59 23.82 -18.84
N PRO A 11 -15.69 23.37 -17.57
CA PRO A 11 -14.71 22.46 -17.02
C PRO A 11 -14.67 21.16 -17.84
N GLN A 12 -13.46 20.67 -18.09
CA GLN A 12 -13.26 19.43 -18.85
C GLN A 12 -13.88 18.26 -18.07
N LYS A 13 -14.91 17.64 -18.65
CA LYS A 13 -15.50 16.43 -18.08
C LYS A 13 -14.50 15.28 -18.22
N PRO A 14 -14.07 14.63 -17.14
CA PRO A 14 -13.19 13.47 -17.25
C PRO A 14 -13.90 12.35 -18.01
N ILE A 15 -13.26 11.86 -19.07
CA ILE A 15 -13.77 10.79 -19.93
C ILE A 15 -13.74 9.45 -19.19
N VAL A 16 -12.80 9.32 -18.26
CA VAL A 16 -12.56 8.10 -17.47
C VAL A 16 -12.84 8.45 -16.01
N THR A 17 -13.80 7.74 -15.42
CA THR A 17 -13.99 7.74 -13.97
C THR A 17 -12.86 6.94 -13.35
N ALA A 18 -12.28 7.44 -12.25
CA ALA A 18 -11.31 6.64 -11.50
C ALA A 18 -11.94 5.28 -11.14
N PRO A 19 -11.21 4.17 -11.34
CA PRO A 19 -11.68 2.87 -10.89
C PRO A 19 -11.95 2.91 -9.38
N PRO A 20 -12.92 2.13 -8.89
CA PRO A 20 -13.18 2.05 -7.46
C PRO A 20 -11.90 1.65 -6.70
N PRO A 21 -11.74 2.10 -5.44
CA PRO A 21 -10.61 1.72 -4.61
C PRO A 21 -10.44 0.20 -4.64
N ALA A 22 -9.21 -0.27 -4.89
CA ALA A 22 -8.90 -1.68 -4.77
C ALA A 22 -9.26 -2.13 -3.34
N PRO A 23 -9.77 -3.37 -3.17
CA PRO A 23 -9.94 -3.96 -1.85
C PRO A 23 -8.65 -3.80 -1.06
N GLU A 24 -8.77 -3.45 0.22
CA GLU A 24 -7.63 -3.44 1.13
C GLU A 24 -6.96 -4.82 1.02
N PRO A 25 -5.63 -4.89 0.79
CA PRO A 25 -4.97 -6.18 0.67
C PRO A 25 -5.26 -6.94 1.95
N ASP A 26 -5.90 -8.11 1.82
CA ASP A 26 -6.02 -9.06 2.93
C ASP A 26 -4.66 -9.13 3.57
N GLN A 27 -4.55 -8.70 4.84
CA GLN A 27 -3.30 -8.68 5.58
C GLN A 27 -2.63 -10.00 5.28
N ALA A 28 -1.58 -9.95 4.45
CA ALA A 28 -0.95 -11.13 3.91
C ALA A 28 -0.73 -12.00 5.13
N SER A 29 -1.30 -13.23 5.09
CA SER A 29 -1.18 -14.20 6.17
C SER A 29 0.23 -14.02 6.70
N ARG A 30 0.36 -13.60 7.96
CA ARG A 30 1.65 -13.41 8.62
C ARG A 30 2.26 -14.80 8.63
N GLY A 31 2.82 -15.18 7.49
CA GLY A 31 3.40 -16.47 7.25
C GLY A 31 4.38 -16.60 8.37
N SER A 32 4.28 -17.70 9.10
CA SER A 32 5.31 -18.09 10.06
C SER A 32 6.64 -17.71 9.40
N GLY A 33 7.33 -16.69 9.91
CA GLY A 33 8.48 -16.05 9.24
C GLY A 33 9.67 -16.98 9.04
N LYS A 34 9.44 -18.27 9.26
CA LYS A 34 10.33 -19.38 9.08
C LYS A 34 10.19 -20.00 7.68
N HIS A 35 9.02 -19.99 7.05
CA HIS A 35 8.83 -20.67 5.76
C HIS A 35 8.37 -19.68 4.68
N PHE A 36 9.08 -19.68 3.55
CA PHE A 36 8.72 -18.87 2.37
C PHE A 36 9.12 -19.58 1.09
N ARG A 37 8.52 -19.17 -0.04
CA ARG A 37 8.77 -19.77 -1.34
C ARG A 37 9.51 -18.80 -2.25
N VAL A 38 10.52 -19.28 -2.97
CA VAL A 38 11.25 -18.52 -4.00
C VAL A 38 11.13 -19.28 -5.31
N GLY A 39 10.35 -18.75 -6.26
CA GLY A 39 10.01 -19.47 -7.49
C GLY A 39 9.35 -20.82 -7.19
N ASN A 40 10.01 -21.93 -7.55
CA ASN A 40 9.52 -23.28 -7.28
C ASN A 40 10.10 -23.90 -6.00
N THR A 41 11.02 -23.21 -5.31
CA THR A 41 11.75 -23.74 -4.16
C THR A 41 11.09 -23.34 -2.85
N ASP A 42 10.88 -24.30 -1.97
CA ASP A 42 10.43 -24.08 -0.59
C ASP A 42 11.64 -23.88 0.34
N VAL A 43 11.62 -22.81 1.12
CA VAL A 43 12.69 -22.41 2.05
C VAL A 43 12.18 -22.48 3.48
N SER A 44 12.96 -23.11 4.36
CA SER A 44 12.66 -23.26 5.79
C SER A 44 13.83 -22.78 6.66
N ILE A 45 13.53 -21.94 7.64
CA ILE A 45 14.49 -21.43 8.62
C ILE A 45 14.35 -22.25 9.91
N SER A 46 15.43 -22.91 10.30
CA SER A 46 15.53 -23.62 11.58
C SER A 46 16.18 -22.75 12.65
N GLY A 47 15.81 -22.98 13.92
CA GLY A 47 16.30 -22.21 15.07
C GLY A 47 15.38 -21.05 15.47
N ASP A 48 15.85 -20.27 16.44
CA ASP A 48 15.11 -19.13 16.99
C ASP A 48 15.14 -17.95 16.03
N VAL A 49 13.96 -17.39 15.76
CA VAL A 49 13.79 -16.21 14.90
C VAL A 49 13.24 -15.10 15.76
N ILE A 50 14.05 -14.07 15.96
CA ILE A 50 13.65 -12.85 16.66
C ILE A 50 13.33 -11.81 15.59
N ILE A 51 12.09 -11.31 15.60
CA ILE A 51 11.64 -10.27 14.69
C ILE A 51 11.57 -8.98 15.49
N ASP A 52 12.55 -8.09 15.30
CA ASP A 52 12.50 -6.74 15.84
C ASP A 52 11.76 -5.84 14.85
N VAL A 53 10.56 -5.41 15.23
CA VAL A 53 9.79 -4.42 14.46
C VAL A 53 9.92 -3.09 15.21
N GLY A 54 11.01 -2.37 14.95
CA GLY A 54 11.13 -0.98 15.38
C GLY A 54 9.96 -0.18 14.81
N ALA A 55 9.20 0.50 15.66
CA ALA A 55 8.11 1.36 15.24
C ALA A 55 8.68 2.52 14.41
N GLY A 56 8.73 2.33 13.09
CA GLY A 56 8.93 3.40 12.12
C GLY A 56 7.89 4.46 12.43
N GLN A 57 8.38 5.64 12.77
CA GLN A 57 7.59 6.79 13.17
C GLN A 57 6.58 7.07 12.05
N ASN A 58 5.32 6.67 12.25
CA ASN A 58 4.23 7.11 11.40
C ASN A 58 4.27 8.63 11.45
N HIS A 59 4.60 9.25 10.31
CA HIS A 59 4.78 10.68 10.18
C HIS A 59 3.64 11.40 10.93
N ARG A 60 4.00 12.20 11.94
CA ARG A 60 3.09 13.20 12.50
C ARG A 60 2.77 14.14 11.34
N SER A 61 1.60 13.97 10.74
CA SER A 61 0.94 15.06 10.04
C SER A 61 0.47 16.02 11.12
N ASP A 62 1.29 17.04 11.37
CA ASP A 62 0.96 18.16 12.24
C ASP A 62 -0.39 18.77 11.79
N HIS A 63 -1.28 18.99 12.75
CA HIS A 63 -2.57 19.67 12.59
C HIS A 63 -2.40 21.16 12.83
#